data_AF-A0A376WA91-F1
#
_entry.id   AF-A0A376WA91-F1
#
_cell.length_a   1.000
_cell.length_b   1.000
_cell.length_c   1.000
_cell.angle_alpha   90.00
_cell.angle_beta   90.00
_cell.angle_gamma   90.00
#
_symmetry.space_group_name_H-M   'P 1'
#
loop_
_entity.id
_entity.type
_entity.pdbx_description
1 polymer ?
#
loop_
_entity_poly.entity_id
_entity_poly.type
_entity_poly.pdbx_seq_one_letter_code
_entity_poly.pdbx_strand_id
1 'polypeptide(L)'
;MIFTVKNYISLSRTDSYRQLLDQLFTENQVKRRMIVETHSAASVCAMVRAGVGVSVVNPLTALDYAASGLVVRRFSIAVPFTVSLIRPLHRPSSALVQAFSEHLQAGLPKLVTSLDAILSSATTA
;
A
#
# COMPACT_ATOMS: atom_id res chain seq x y z
N MET A 1 3.33 -17.63 19.98
CA MET A 1 2.30 -16.65 20.39
C MET A 1 1.13 -16.79 19.43
N ILE A 2 -0.01 -17.28 19.91
CA ILE A 2 -1.21 -17.56 19.09
C ILE A 2 -1.76 -16.21 18.60
N PHE A 3 -1.74 -15.95 17.28
CA PHE A 3 -2.31 -14.73 16.72
C PHE A 3 -3.84 -14.79 16.88
N THR A 4 -4.35 -14.19 17.95
CA THR A 4 -5.78 -13.94 18.16
C THR A 4 -6.28 -13.06 17.02
N VAL A 5 -7.45 -13.39 16.48
CA VAL A 5 -8.12 -12.68 15.38
C VAL A 5 -8.02 -11.16 15.56
N LYS A 6 -7.21 -10.50 14.71
CA LYS A 6 -7.08 -9.04 14.73
C LYS A 6 -8.26 -8.40 14.00
N ASN A 7 -8.74 -7.30 14.55
CA ASN A 7 -9.66 -6.41 13.86
C ASN A 7 -9.01 -5.93 12.57
N TYR A 8 -9.66 -6.20 11.44
CA TYR A 8 -9.19 -5.84 10.12
C TYR A 8 -10.12 -4.79 9.52
N ILE A 9 -9.52 -3.65 9.19
CA ILE A 9 -10.16 -2.60 8.41
C ILE A 9 -9.82 -2.86 6.97
N SER A 10 -10.77 -2.73 6.07
CA SER A 10 -10.53 -3.12 4.70
C SER A 10 -11.01 -2.13 3.67
N LEU A 11 -10.31 -2.17 2.54
CA LEU A 11 -10.73 -1.51 1.34
C LEU A 11 -11.98 -2.19 0.78
N SER A 12 -12.75 -1.43 0.00
CA SER A 12 -13.96 -1.90 -0.68
C SER A 12 -13.75 -3.22 -1.40
N ARG A 13 -14.81 -4.05 -1.44
CA ARG A 13 -14.85 -5.29 -2.22
C ARG A 13 -14.65 -5.09 -3.74
N THR A 14 -14.90 -3.89 -4.24
CA THR A 14 -14.68 -3.54 -5.65
C THR A 14 -13.23 -3.24 -5.98
N ASP A 15 -12.37 -3.13 -4.97
CA ASP A 15 -10.94 -2.91 -5.15
C ASP A 15 -10.25 -4.22 -5.54
N SER A 16 -9.58 -4.26 -6.70
CA SER A 16 -8.85 -5.45 -7.16
C SER A 16 -7.74 -5.88 -6.19
N TYR A 17 -7.15 -4.93 -5.47
CA TYR A 17 -6.15 -5.22 -4.44
C TYR A 17 -6.77 -5.95 -3.25
N ARG A 18 -8.01 -5.58 -2.89
CA ARG A 18 -8.75 -6.28 -1.82
C ARG A 18 -9.03 -7.73 -2.20
N GLN A 19 -9.44 -7.98 -3.43
CA GLN A 19 -9.72 -9.34 -3.91
C GLN A 19 -8.48 -10.22 -3.86
N LEU A 20 -7.34 -9.70 -4.32
CA LEU A 20 -6.05 -10.38 -4.23
C LEU A 20 -5.67 -10.69 -2.78
N LEU A 21 -5.80 -9.72 -1.87
CA LEU A 21 -5.54 -9.94 -0.45
C LEU A 21 -6.47 -10.99 0.15
N ASP A 22 -7.77 -10.93 -0.16
CA ASP A 22 -8.75 -11.90 0.34
C ASP A 22 -8.43 -13.32 -0.11
N GLN A 23 -8.00 -13.50 -1.36
CA GLN A 23 -7.51 -14.78 -1.85
C GLN A 23 -6.30 -15.25 -1.05
N LEU A 24 -5.28 -14.41 -0.88
CA LEU A 24 -4.07 -14.75 -0.11
C LEU A 24 -4.38 -15.13 1.34
N PHE A 25 -5.26 -14.39 2.01
CA PHE A 25 -5.66 -14.72 3.37
C PHE A 25 -6.45 -16.03 3.45
N THR A 26 -7.27 -16.32 2.45
CA THR A 26 -8.05 -17.57 2.36
C THR A 26 -7.13 -18.77 2.12
N GLU A 27 -6.22 -18.67 1.16
CA GLU A 27 -5.23 -19.71 0.83
C GLU A 27 -4.34 -20.05 2.03
N ASN A 28 -3.96 -19.06 2.83
CA ASN A 28 -3.13 -19.23 4.03
C ASN A 28 -3.95 -19.51 5.30
N GLN A 29 -5.27 -19.73 5.18
CA GLN A 29 -6.20 -20.03 6.28
C GLN A 29 -6.18 -18.99 7.42
N VAL A 30 -5.84 -17.74 7.11
CA VAL A 30 -5.76 -16.65 8.08
C VAL A 30 -7.14 -16.04 8.27
N LYS A 31 -7.75 -16.31 9.43
CA LYS A 31 -9.04 -15.72 9.82
C LYS A 31 -8.85 -14.27 10.27
N ARG A 32 -9.64 -13.37 9.67
CA ARG A 32 -9.66 -11.93 9.98
C ARG A 32 -11.05 -11.54 10.48
N ARG A 33 -11.14 -10.65 11.47
CA ARG A 33 -12.43 -10.05 11.86
C ARG A 33 -12.60 -8.74 11.12
N MET A 34 -13.36 -8.79 10.04
CA MET A 34 -13.73 -7.62 9.25
C MET A 34 -14.66 -6.74 10.08
N ILE A 35 -14.21 -5.55 10.48
CA ILE A 35 -15.01 -4.63 11.32
C ILE A 35 -15.46 -3.37 10.58
N VAL A 36 -14.72 -2.95 9.55
CA VAL A 36 -15.02 -1.76 8.75
C VAL A 36 -14.61 -1.98 7.31
N GLU A 37 -15.41 -1.48 6.37
CA GLU A 37 -15.14 -1.41 4.94
C GLU A 37 -15.19 0.05 4.47
N THR A 38 -14.21 0.50 3.69
CA THR A 38 -14.17 1.86 3.13
C THR A 38 -13.45 1.91 1.78
N HIS A 39 -13.80 2.86 0.92
CA HIS A 39 -13.12 3.06 -0.37
C HIS A 39 -11.87 3.96 -0.27
N SER A 40 -11.65 4.59 0.89
CA SER A 40 -10.57 5.58 1.05
C SER A 40 -9.43 5.03 1.87
N ALA A 41 -8.25 4.94 1.27
CA ALA A 41 -7.03 4.56 1.97
C ALA A 41 -6.66 5.56 3.09
N ALA A 42 -6.99 6.84 2.93
CA ALA A 42 -6.84 7.84 3.98
C ALA A 42 -7.74 7.53 5.19
N SER A 43 -8.99 7.14 4.96
CA SER A 43 -9.91 6.74 6.02
C SER A 43 -9.42 5.47 6.73
N VAL A 44 -8.90 4.49 5.98
CA VAL A 44 -8.24 3.31 6.55
C VAL A 44 -7.10 3.74 7.48
N CYS A 45 -6.19 4.58 7.01
CA CYS A 45 -5.04 5.03 7.78
C CYS A 45 -5.46 5.78 9.05
N ALA A 46 -6.46 6.66 8.96
CA ALA A 46 -7.00 7.37 10.10
C ALA A 46 -7.60 6.43 11.16
N MET A 47 -8.35 5.41 10.75
CA MET A 47 -8.92 4.41 11.65
C MET A 47 -7.85 3.53 12.31
N VAL A 48 -6.82 3.12 11.56
CA VAL A 48 -5.68 2.38 12.12
C VAL A 48 -4.95 3.25 13.15
N ARG A 49 -4.71 4.54 12.85
CA ARG A 49 -4.12 5.50 13.81
C ARG A 49 -4.97 5.65 15.07
N ALA A 50 -6.30 5.62 14.93
CA ALA A 50 -7.24 5.67 16.05
C ALA A 50 -7.33 4.34 16.84
N GLY A 51 -6.55 3.31 16.50
CA GLY A 51 -6.49 2.04 17.22
C GLY A 51 -7.65 1.08 16.90
N VAL A 52 -8.42 1.34 15.85
CA VAL A 52 -9.59 0.52 15.47
C VAL A 52 -9.17 -0.89 15.04
N GLY A 53 -7.99 -1.03 14.41
CA GLY A 53 -7.47 -2.31 13.97
C GLY A 53 -6.22 -2.17 13.09
N VAL A 54 -5.99 -3.16 12.23
CA VAL A 54 -4.91 -3.19 11.24
C VAL A 54 -5.47 -3.26 9.82
N SER A 55 -4.64 -2.90 8.84
CA SER A 55 -5.00 -3.04 7.42
C SER A 55 -3.76 -3.24 6.56
N VAL A 56 -3.96 -3.71 5.33
CA VAL A 56 -2.93 -3.72 4.28
C VAL A 56 -3.31 -2.65 3.26
N VAL A 57 -2.38 -1.75 2.99
CA VAL A 57 -2.51 -0.65 2.01
C VAL A 57 -1.36 -0.71 1.02
N ASN A 58 -1.49 -0.01 -0.11
CA ASN A 58 -0.41 0.09 -1.09
C ASN A 58 0.83 0.79 -0.49
N PRO A 59 2.04 0.49 -0.98
CA PRO A 59 3.29 1.00 -0.42
C PRO A 59 3.40 2.53 -0.43
N LEU A 60 2.83 3.21 -1.43
CA LEU A 60 2.91 4.67 -1.53
C LEU A 60 2.06 5.36 -0.45
N THR A 61 0.86 4.84 -0.18
CA THR A 61 0.05 5.31 0.95
C THR A 61 0.73 5.00 2.28
N ALA A 62 1.33 3.82 2.43
CA ALA A 62 2.08 3.49 3.63
C ALA A 62 3.24 4.47 3.86
N LEU A 63 3.96 4.86 2.81
CA LEU A 63 5.05 5.83 2.87
C LEU A 63 4.59 7.21 3.34
N ASP A 64 3.51 7.71 2.73
CA ASP A 64 2.94 9.02 3.07
C ASP A 64 2.50 9.09 4.55
N TYR A 65 1.88 8.01 5.04
CA TYR A 65 1.38 7.96 6.42
C TYR A 65 2.39 7.42 7.45
N ALA A 66 3.55 6.92 7.05
CA ALA A 66 4.58 6.43 7.97
C ALA A 66 5.03 7.55 8.94
N ALA A 67 5.18 8.77 8.44
CA ALA A 67 5.51 9.95 9.25
C ALA A 67 4.35 10.41 10.16
N SER A 68 3.13 9.93 9.93
CA SER A 68 1.92 10.32 10.69
C SER A 68 1.68 9.47 11.94
N GLY A 69 2.68 8.70 12.39
CA GLY A 69 2.59 7.84 13.58
C GLY A 69 1.95 6.48 13.33
N LEU A 70 1.88 6.02 12.08
CA LEU A 70 1.55 4.63 11.77
C LEU A 70 2.80 3.75 11.81
N VAL A 71 2.65 2.57 12.39
CA VAL A 71 3.66 1.52 12.31
C VAL A 71 3.40 0.69 11.05
N VAL A 72 4.27 0.82 10.06
CA VAL A 72 4.24 0.01 8.83
C VAL A 72 4.99 -1.29 9.11
N ARG A 73 4.47 -2.47 8.75
CA ARG A 73 5.19 -3.74 8.91
C ARG A 73 5.23 -4.52 7.60
N ARG A 74 6.30 -5.28 7.40
CA ARG A 74 6.47 -6.13 6.21
C ARG A 74 5.38 -7.20 6.17
N PHE A 75 4.72 -7.33 5.02
CA PHE A 75 3.81 -8.42 4.77
C PHE A 75 4.62 -9.67 4.40
N SER A 76 4.28 -10.83 4.96
CA SER A 76 5.06 -12.06 4.81
C SER A 76 5.06 -12.62 3.38
N ILE A 77 4.08 -12.20 2.57
CA ILE A 77 3.94 -12.60 1.17
C ILE A 77 4.23 -11.37 0.31
N ALA A 78 5.05 -11.54 -0.73
CA ALA A 78 5.30 -10.49 -1.69
C ALA A 78 4.06 -10.26 -2.56
N VAL A 79 3.51 -9.05 -2.49
CA VAL A 79 2.39 -8.61 -3.35
C VAL A 79 2.93 -7.48 -4.24
N PRO A 80 3.20 -7.74 -5.54
CA PRO A 80 3.78 -6.73 -6.41
C PRO A 80 2.80 -5.56 -6.62
N PHE A 81 3.32 -4.34 -6.57
CA PHE A 81 2.58 -3.12 -6.87
C PHE A 81 3.23 -2.40 -8.05
N THR A 82 2.55 -2.42 -9.20
CA THR A 82 3.09 -1.87 -10.46
C THR A 82 2.54 -0.48 -10.72
N VAL A 83 3.43 0.47 -10.96
CA VAL A 83 3.08 1.83 -11.41
C VAL A 83 3.50 1.98 -12.87
N SER A 84 2.54 2.34 -13.72
CA SER A 84 2.74 2.44 -15.17
C SER A 84 2.55 3.88 -15.66
N LEU A 85 3.49 4.37 -16.46
CA LEU A 85 3.36 5.63 -17.19
C LEU A 85 2.82 5.35 -18.60
N ILE A 86 1.58 5.77 -18.87
CA ILE A 86 0.90 5.52 -20.15
C ILE A 86 0.99 6.77 -21.03
N ARG A 87 1.39 6.59 -22.30
CA ARG A 87 1.55 7.68 -23.29
C ARG A 87 0.89 7.28 -24.61
N PRO A 88 0.25 8.21 -25.35
CA PRO A 88 -0.31 7.89 -26.66
C PRO A 88 0.79 7.54 -27.68
N LEU A 89 0.62 6.44 -28.42
CA LEU A 89 1.60 5.96 -29.40
C LEU A 89 1.67 6.85 -30.67
N HIS A 90 0.52 7.40 -31.09
CA HIS A 90 0.39 8.11 -32.38
C HIS A 90 0.33 9.63 -32.25
N ARG A 91 0.56 10.18 -31.05
CA ARG A 91 0.63 11.62 -30.84
C ARG A 91 2.09 12.00 -30.56
N PRO A 92 2.69 12.95 -31.30
CA PRO A 92 4.02 13.43 -30.97
C PRO A 92 4.01 13.93 -29.51
N SER A 93 4.90 13.37 -28.69
CA SER A 93 5.07 13.77 -27.30
C SER A 93 5.59 15.20 -27.27
N SER A 94 5.00 16.06 -26.46
CA SER A 94 5.53 17.41 -26.28
C SER A 94 6.84 17.36 -25.49
N ALA A 95 7.71 18.36 -25.69
CA ALA A 95 8.93 18.50 -24.91
C ALA A 95 8.65 18.48 -23.39
N LEU A 96 7.52 19.05 -22.95
CA LEU A 96 7.07 19.01 -21.55
C LEU A 96 6.71 17.60 -21.09
N VAL A 97 6.01 16.82 -21.91
CA VAL A 97 5.65 15.43 -21.55
C VAL A 97 6.91 14.57 -21.48
N GLN A 98 7.92 14.84 -22.31
CA GLN A 98 9.21 14.17 -22.23
C GLN A 98 9.98 14.56 -20.97
N ALA A 99 10.14 15.86 -20.71
CA ALA A 99 10.82 16.37 -19.51
C ALA A 99 10.16 15.86 -18.22
N PHE A 100 8.82 15.83 -18.15
CA PHE A 100 8.10 15.27 -17.01
C PHE A 100 8.34 13.76 -16.85
N SER A 101 8.32 13.00 -17.95
CA SER A 101 8.55 11.54 -17.91
C SER A 101 9.95 11.22 -17.41
N GLU A 102 10.96 11.94 -17.90
CA GLU A 102 12.35 11.82 -17.45
C GLU A 102 12.49 12.20 -15.98
N HIS A 103 11.87 13.31 -15.56
CA HIS A 103 11.90 13.73 -14.16
C HIS A 103 11.24 12.69 -13.24
N LEU A 104 10.10 12.14 -13.64
CA LEU A 104 9.40 11.09 -12.89
C LEU A 104 10.24 9.83 -12.77
N GLN A 105 10.87 9.39 -13.87
CA GLN A 105 11.77 8.23 -13.87
C GLN A 105 13.02 8.46 -12.99
N ALA A 106 13.63 9.64 -13.06
CA ALA A 106 14.76 10.02 -12.22
C ALA A 106 14.40 10.10 -10.73
N GLY A 107 13.13 10.34 -10.41
CA GLY A 107 12.60 10.33 -9.04
C GLY A 107 12.37 8.93 -8.46
N LEU A 108 12.21 7.90 -9.28
CA LEU A 108 11.86 6.54 -8.82
C LEU A 108 12.86 5.95 -7.81
N PRO A 109 14.19 6.06 -7.98
CA PRO A 109 15.14 5.50 -7.00
C PRO A 109 14.97 6.08 -5.59
N LYS A 110 14.59 7.37 -5.48
CA LYS A 110 14.35 8.02 -4.18
C LYS A 110 13.11 7.43 -3.49
N LEU A 111 12.05 7.15 -4.24
CA LEU A 111 10.84 6.50 -3.73
C LEU A 111 11.14 5.08 -3.24
N VAL A 112 11.85 4.28 -4.03
CA VAL A 112 12.24 2.92 -3.65
C VAL A 112 13.08 2.92 -2.38
N THR A 113 14.09 3.80 -2.30
CA THR A 113 14.94 3.95 -1.11
C THR A 113 14.13 4.31 0.14
N SER A 114 13.16 5.22 -0.01
CA SER A 114 12.29 5.63 1.09
C SER A 114 11.36 4.50 1.56
N LEU A 115 10.85 3.70 0.62
CA LEU A 115 10.05 2.51 0.91
C LEU A 115 10.86 1.44 1.66
N ASP A 116 12.09 1.19 1.24
CA ASP A 116 12.96 0.23 1.92
C ASP A 116 13.33 0.70 3.34
N ALA A 117 13.54 2.01 3.52
CA ALA A 117 13.83 2.59 4.83
C ALA A 117 12.67 2.42 5.82
N ILE A 118 11.42 2.71 5.42
CA ILE A 118 10.26 2.54 6.32
C ILE A 118 10.05 1.06 6.69
N LEU A 119 10.28 0.13 5.75
CA LEU A 119 10.13 -1.31 6.00
C LEU A 119 11.23 -1.86 6.90
N SER A 120 12.44 -1.30 6.82
CA SER A 120 13.58 -1.70 7.65
C SER A 120 13.45 -1.17 9.09
N SER A 121 12.97 0.07 9.26
CA SER A 121 12.79 0.70 10.58
C SER A 121 11.78 -0.01 11.49
N ALA A 122 10.84 -0.74 10.92
CA ALA A 122 9.80 -1.44 11.65
C ALA A 122 10.18 -2.83 12.18
N THR A 123 11.38 -3.31 11.86
CA THR A 123 11.89 -4.62 12.33
C THR A 123 12.45 -4.52 13.75
N THR A 124 12.66 -3.32 14.28
CA THR A 124 13.38 -3.09 15.55
C THR A 124 12.47 -2.80 16.76
N ALA A 125 11.15 -2.99 16.64
CA ALA A 125 10.17 -2.72 17.71
C ALA A 125 9.12 -3.83 17.89
#